data_AF-A0A9Y3W0T3-F1
#
_entry.id   AF-A0A9Y3W0T3-F1
#
_cell.length_a   1.000
_cell.length_b   1.000
_cell.length_c   1.000
_cell.angle_alpha   90.00
_cell.angle_beta   90.00
_cell.angle_gamma   90.00
#
_symmetry.space_group_name_H-M   'P 1'
#
loop_
_entity.id
_entity.type
_entity.pdbx_description
1 polymer ?
#
loop_
_entity_poly.entity_id
_entity_poly.type
_entity_poly.pdbx_seq_one_letter_code
_entity_poly.pdbx_strand_id
1 'polypeptide(L)'
;MAAAGCLFQRTLARSRPGTNKASPSSSVVCREFLYVVDLQRYTRDQGFPVYFPQAVLKGDDLYDATLSDGDCRVQVTMDPGLNRLVERNILRPGLAVRHATFSTAITAQLPECSGAFGEGASYRLVSLEVMDEDEEVGVRWSDVDWDSLPWFGSSKTEGPLVPLRASRTVFLPLWNNVDYSGEVWMEATDKETAGQEAEEEPEEGRCPAVTISELRESYLYGCRGIARGAVQHELIVRIIKKSHLMYYGRTNRNCECPYKAVLEVNDRTGNVWVVLWNSVCVSWYRCLKPGDIISLRRYRVKQHYQAELNDIEISVNSRNPAARISVLQESTVSPDYLPPAPTYSFYNSKELLDCPNGAECDVIGLLMFSGRPERIRSKDGRGVELLEYRWLRLEDGTSEQPVMVKLFSTSQPETHLRLYPLSVVVCTRLKVVRSSDQGHNCFYLTNTTYTQVYCTGLGHHSEMSYRRLRPVRQFLQWLRSQDDEEVLNRALIGGFFIYPPPPVSLETYMKDKRGELGFLQGAELKREVERLCYRERHTFCIQATITMVTYSRRGEVTASAQLSVM
;
A
#
# COMPACT_ATOMS: atom_id res chain seq x y z
N MET A 1 28.72 -10.48 -18.11
CA MET A 1 29.45 -11.57 -17.42
C MET A 1 29.94 -11.01 -16.09
N ALA A 2 29.70 -11.71 -14.97
CA ALA A 2 30.15 -11.26 -13.65
C ALA A 2 31.68 -11.15 -13.60
N ALA A 3 32.21 -10.13 -12.92
CA ALA A 3 33.64 -9.90 -12.80
C ALA A 3 34.34 -11.10 -12.13
N ALA A 4 35.62 -11.34 -12.48
CA ALA A 4 36.42 -12.44 -11.92
C ALA A 4 36.64 -12.36 -10.38
N GLY A 5 36.21 -11.24 -9.75
CA GLY A 5 36.20 -11.00 -8.31
C GLY A 5 34.88 -11.31 -7.57
N CYS A 6 33.74 -11.48 -8.27
CA CYS A 6 32.39 -11.60 -7.68
C CYS A 6 32.34 -12.72 -6.61
N LEU A 7 32.04 -12.35 -5.37
CA LEU A 7 32.01 -13.22 -4.19
C LEU A 7 30.96 -14.32 -4.32
N PHE A 8 29.85 -14.03 -4.99
CA PHE A 8 28.83 -15.03 -5.29
C PHE A 8 29.38 -16.13 -6.20
N GLN A 9 30.28 -15.82 -7.14
CA GLN A 9 30.92 -16.84 -7.99
C GLN A 9 31.83 -17.75 -7.15
N ARG A 10 32.56 -17.21 -6.18
CA ARG A 10 33.44 -18.01 -5.30
C ARG A 10 32.66 -18.89 -4.32
N THR A 11 31.56 -18.34 -3.79
CA THR A 11 30.77 -18.94 -2.72
C THR A 11 29.72 -19.90 -3.27
N LEU A 12 28.91 -19.47 -4.24
CA LEU A 12 27.75 -20.22 -4.72
C LEU A 12 28.04 -21.15 -5.90
N ALA A 13 29.09 -20.92 -6.70
CA ALA A 13 29.41 -21.84 -7.82
C ALA A 13 29.83 -23.23 -7.34
N ARG A 14 30.38 -23.34 -6.13
CA ARG A 14 30.80 -24.61 -5.49
C ARG A 14 29.64 -25.50 -5.07
N SER A 15 28.41 -24.97 -4.97
CA SER A 15 27.20 -25.72 -4.59
C SER A 15 26.37 -26.22 -5.77
N ARG A 16 26.84 -26.06 -7.03
CA ARG A 16 26.15 -26.62 -8.20
C ARG A 16 26.22 -28.16 -8.15
N PRO A 17 25.10 -28.90 -8.26
CA PRO A 17 25.13 -30.35 -8.27
C PRO A 17 25.93 -30.84 -9.49
N GLY A 18 26.95 -31.65 -9.26
CA GLY A 18 27.56 -32.45 -10.33
C GLY A 18 26.54 -33.48 -10.83
N THR A 19 26.61 -33.82 -12.12
CA THR A 19 25.66 -34.69 -12.86
C THR A 19 25.46 -36.10 -12.30
N ASN A 20 26.04 -36.49 -11.17
CA ASN A 20 25.92 -37.84 -10.60
C ASN A 20 25.93 -37.94 -9.07
N LYS A 21 25.52 -36.91 -8.31
CA LYS A 21 25.35 -37.05 -6.85
C LYS A 21 24.03 -36.45 -6.35
N ALA A 22 23.08 -37.35 -6.05
CA ALA A 22 21.94 -37.06 -5.19
C ALA A 22 22.44 -36.93 -3.74
N SER A 23 22.83 -35.71 -3.34
CA SER A 23 23.02 -35.37 -1.94
C SER A 23 22.19 -34.11 -1.66
N PRO A 24 21.21 -34.17 -0.74
CA PRO A 24 20.37 -33.02 -0.44
C PRO A 24 21.18 -31.99 0.37
N SER A 25 20.98 -30.70 0.06
CA SER A 25 21.37 -29.53 0.85
C SER A 25 22.84 -29.44 1.28
N SER A 26 23.72 -28.97 0.40
CA SER A 26 24.93 -28.30 0.87
C SER A 26 24.58 -26.85 1.22
N SER A 27 24.68 -26.49 2.49
CA SER A 27 24.66 -25.08 2.90
C SER A 27 26.06 -24.50 2.70
N VAL A 28 26.13 -23.25 2.22
CA VAL A 28 27.38 -22.53 2.02
C VAL A 28 27.33 -21.24 2.81
N VAL A 29 28.40 -20.94 3.54
CA VAL A 29 28.52 -19.71 4.34
C VAL A 29 29.40 -18.71 3.60
N CYS A 30 28.83 -17.54 3.26
CA CYS A 30 29.58 -16.36 2.89
C CYS A 30 29.99 -15.63 4.18
N ARG A 31 31.28 -15.61 4.49
CA ARG A 31 31.78 -14.90 5.69
C ARG A 31 32.04 -13.41 5.43
N GLU A 32 32.11 -13.02 4.17
CA GLU A 32 32.37 -11.65 3.75
C GLU A 32 31.11 -10.79 3.86
N PHE A 33 31.31 -9.48 3.73
CA PHE A 33 30.23 -8.50 3.78
C PHE A 33 29.39 -8.55 2.50
N LEU A 34 28.08 -8.50 2.67
CA LEU A 34 27.09 -8.32 1.61
C LEU A 34 26.19 -7.14 1.98
N TYR A 35 25.64 -6.48 0.97
CA TYR A 35 24.75 -5.35 1.10
C TYR A 35 23.32 -5.77 0.76
N VAL A 36 22.36 -5.38 1.58
CA VAL A 36 20.93 -5.59 1.33
C VAL A 36 20.45 -4.48 0.41
N VAL A 37 20.31 -4.78 -0.88
CA VAL A 37 19.88 -3.83 -1.92
C VAL A 37 18.38 -3.59 -1.86
N ASP A 38 17.60 -4.67 -1.75
CA ASP A 38 16.14 -4.59 -1.72
C ASP A 38 15.52 -5.73 -0.92
N LEU A 39 14.31 -5.50 -0.40
CA LEU A 39 13.49 -6.48 0.30
C LEU A 39 12.06 -6.44 -0.25
N GLN A 40 11.60 -7.57 -0.76
CA GLN A 40 10.33 -7.66 -1.48
C GLN A 40 9.41 -8.66 -0.78
N ARG A 41 8.23 -8.18 -0.36
CA ARG A 41 7.23 -8.99 0.35
C ARG A 41 6.21 -9.58 -0.61
N TYR A 42 5.77 -10.81 -0.36
CA TYR A 42 4.65 -11.43 -1.07
C TYR A 42 3.96 -12.47 -0.18
N THR A 43 2.66 -12.72 -0.39
CA THR A 43 1.98 -13.78 0.37
C THR A 43 2.30 -15.15 -0.21
N ARG A 44 2.44 -16.14 0.66
CA ARG A 44 2.51 -17.56 0.30
C ARG A 44 1.28 -18.03 -0.47
N ASP A 45 1.40 -19.19 -1.12
CA ASP A 45 0.33 -19.82 -1.89
C ASP A 45 0.23 -21.33 -1.59
N GLN A 46 -0.55 -22.08 -2.38
CA GLN A 46 -0.75 -23.51 -2.18
C GLN A 46 0.55 -24.32 -2.31
N GLY A 47 1.56 -23.81 -3.02
CA GLY A 47 2.88 -24.44 -3.18
C GLY A 47 3.80 -24.28 -1.98
N PHE A 48 3.44 -23.43 -1.00
CA PHE A 48 4.28 -23.14 0.17
C PHE A 48 4.83 -24.37 0.92
N PRO A 49 4.03 -25.41 1.22
CA PRO A 49 4.54 -26.57 1.96
C PRO A 49 5.63 -27.35 1.21
N VAL A 50 5.69 -27.23 -0.12
CA VAL A 50 6.72 -27.86 -0.94
C VAL A 50 8.06 -27.17 -0.73
N TYR A 51 8.06 -25.84 -0.68
CA TYR A 51 9.26 -25.06 -0.49
C TYR A 51 9.71 -25.07 0.99
N PHE A 52 8.77 -24.98 1.94
CA PHE A 52 9.10 -24.86 3.36
C PHE A 52 8.29 -25.82 4.25
N PRO A 53 8.57 -27.14 4.19
CA PRO A 53 7.80 -28.14 4.92
C PRO A 53 7.88 -27.99 6.45
N GLN A 54 8.98 -27.41 6.96
CA GLN A 54 9.17 -27.17 8.41
C GLN A 54 8.62 -25.82 8.89
N ALA A 55 8.04 -25.02 7.99
CA ALA A 55 7.59 -23.65 8.27
C ALA A 55 6.07 -23.46 8.12
N VAL A 56 5.29 -24.54 8.08
CA VAL A 56 3.84 -24.48 7.82
C VAL A 56 3.10 -23.55 8.79
N LEU A 57 3.56 -23.50 10.06
CA LEU A 57 3.00 -22.65 11.12
C LEU A 57 3.51 -21.20 11.13
N LYS A 58 4.43 -20.83 10.24
CA LYS A 58 4.92 -19.45 10.13
C LYS A 58 3.90 -18.59 9.38
N GLY A 59 4.06 -17.26 9.48
CA GLY A 59 3.11 -16.27 8.98
C GLY A 59 2.77 -16.39 7.49
N ASP A 60 1.80 -15.59 7.04
CA ASP A 60 1.31 -15.65 5.66
C ASP A 60 2.23 -14.99 4.63
N ASP A 61 3.19 -14.19 5.11
CA ASP A 61 4.13 -13.43 4.27
C ASP A 61 5.48 -14.15 4.10
N LEU A 62 6.04 -14.01 2.91
CA LEU A 62 7.38 -14.39 2.52
C LEU A 62 8.12 -13.17 1.99
N TYR A 63 9.44 -13.28 1.99
CA TYR A 63 10.33 -12.21 1.57
C TYR A 63 11.41 -12.75 0.64
N ASP A 64 11.61 -12.07 -0.47
CA ASP A 64 12.81 -12.20 -1.30
C ASP A 64 13.72 -11.01 -1.00
N ALA A 65 15.02 -11.27 -0.90
CA ALA A 65 16.04 -10.26 -0.69
C ALA A 65 16.93 -10.16 -1.92
N THR A 66 17.28 -8.94 -2.32
CA THR A 66 18.34 -8.69 -3.27
C THR A 66 19.60 -8.37 -2.49
N LEU A 67 20.61 -9.22 -2.60
CA LEU A 67 21.90 -9.03 -1.94
C LEU A 67 22.97 -8.69 -2.99
N SER A 68 23.94 -7.87 -2.61
CA SER A 68 25.08 -7.54 -3.45
C SER A 68 26.40 -7.61 -2.70
N ASP A 69 27.48 -7.94 -3.39
CA ASP A 69 28.85 -7.80 -2.92
C ASP A 69 29.52 -6.50 -3.41
N GLY A 70 28.79 -5.66 -4.15
CA GLY A 70 29.29 -4.46 -4.82
C GLY A 70 29.63 -4.67 -6.31
N ASP A 71 29.81 -5.91 -6.76
CA ASP A 71 30.13 -6.24 -8.17
C ASP A 71 28.92 -6.80 -8.93
N CYS A 72 28.08 -7.55 -8.22
CA CYS A 72 26.97 -8.30 -8.79
C CYS A 72 25.82 -8.33 -7.76
N ARG A 73 24.58 -8.52 -8.24
CA ARG A 73 23.40 -8.70 -7.36
C ARG A 73 22.78 -10.07 -7.53
N VAL A 74 22.27 -10.64 -6.45
CA VAL A 74 21.59 -11.94 -6.44
C VAL A 74 20.26 -11.83 -5.70
N GLN A 75 19.22 -12.38 -6.30
CA GLN A 75 17.92 -12.50 -5.65
C GLN A 75 17.86 -13.85 -4.91
N VAL A 76 17.49 -13.82 -3.64
CA VAL A 76 17.42 -15.01 -2.78
C VAL A 76 16.12 -15.00 -1.98
N THR A 77 15.53 -16.18 -1.77
CA THR A 77 14.38 -16.27 -0.87
C THR A 77 14.84 -16.33 0.58
N MET A 78 14.26 -15.52 1.45
CA MET A 78 14.52 -15.59 2.87
C MET A 78 13.86 -16.81 3.50
N ASP A 79 14.58 -17.52 4.38
CA ASP A 79 13.94 -18.50 5.23
C ASP A 79 12.91 -17.81 6.14
N PRO A 80 11.70 -18.36 6.29
CA PRO A 80 10.68 -17.81 7.17
C PRO A 80 11.13 -17.56 8.62
N GLY A 81 12.23 -18.18 9.08
CA GLY A 81 12.84 -17.90 10.38
C GLY A 81 13.43 -16.49 10.51
N LEU A 82 13.78 -15.87 9.38
CA LEU A 82 14.35 -14.54 9.30
C LEU A 82 13.29 -13.43 9.12
N ASN A 83 12.03 -13.78 8.86
CA ASN A 83 10.94 -12.82 8.64
C ASN A 83 10.85 -11.77 9.75
N ARG A 84 11.09 -12.16 11.01
CA ARG A 84 11.06 -11.26 12.17
C ARG A 84 12.08 -10.11 12.07
N LEU A 85 13.19 -10.32 11.37
CA LEU A 85 14.17 -9.25 11.14
C LEU A 85 13.59 -8.18 10.21
N VAL A 86 12.85 -8.58 9.17
CA VAL A 86 12.18 -7.65 8.25
C VAL A 86 10.97 -6.99 8.92
N GLU A 87 10.12 -7.77 9.59
CA GLU A 87 8.90 -7.29 10.25
C GLU A 87 9.17 -6.25 11.34
N ARG A 88 10.34 -6.32 11.99
CA ARG A 88 10.82 -5.35 12.99
C ARG A 88 11.74 -4.27 12.42
N ASN A 89 11.99 -4.28 11.10
CA ASN A 89 12.89 -3.35 10.42
C ASN A 89 14.35 -3.40 10.93
N ILE A 90 14.77 -4.56 11.45
CA ILE A 90 16.16 -4.86 11.82
C ILE A 90 16.96 -5.14 10.55
N LEU A 91 16.42 -5.95 9.63
CA LEU A 91 16.95 -6.12 8.28
C LEU A 91 16.17 -5.21 7.33
N ARG A 92 16.87 -4.31 6.63
CA ARG A 92 16.29 -3.37 5.67
C ARG A 92 17.29 -3.00 4.58
N PRO A 93 16.83 -2.49 3.43
CA PRO A 93 17.73 -1.96 2.40
C PRO A 93 18.68 -0.91 2.97
N GLY A 94 19.92 -0.88 2.49
CA GLY A 94 20.95 0.03 2.99
C GLY A 94 21.93 -0.60 3.98
N LEU A 95 21.61 -1.77 4.55
CA LEU A 95 22.42 -2.40 5.59
C LEU A 95 23.43 -3.39 5.01
N ALA A 96 24.59 -3.47 5.67
CA ALA A 96 25.55 -4.54 5.49
C ALA A 96 25.21 -5.75 6.38
N VAL A 97 25.45 -6.94 5.86
CA VAL A 97 25.30 -8.21 6.55
C VAL A 97 26.56 -9.06 6.37
N ARG A 98 26.84 -9.94 7.33
CA ARG A 98 27.93 -10.92 7.25
C ARG A 98 27.46 -12.31 7.65
N HIS A 99 28.34 -13.29 7.49
CA HIS A 99 28.07 -14.69 7.85
C HIS A 99 26.77 -15.24 7.22
N ALA A 100 26.45 -14.77 6.01
CA ALA A 100 25.25 -15.15 5.28
C ALA A 100 25.33 -16.62 4.86
N THR A 101 24.40 -17.44 5.34
CA THR A 101 24.32 -18.87 5.00
C THR A 101 23.27 -19.08 3.93
N PHE A 102 23.70 -19.62 2.80
CA PHE A 102 22.87 -19.96 1.66
C PHE A 102 22.65 -21.46 1.59
N SER A 103 21.49 -21.88 1.10
CA SER A 103 21.23 -23.27 0.70
C SER A 103 20.63 -23.29 -0.70
N THR A 104 20.93 -24.31 -1.49
CA THR A 104 20.23 -24.56 -2.75
C THR A 104 18.76 -24.81 -2.47
N ALA A 105 17.87 -24.02 -3.04
CA ALA A 105 16.45 -24.21 -2.85
C ALA A 105 15.94 -25.36 -3.73
N ILE A 106 14.97 -26.11 -3.21
CA ILE A 106 14.27 -27.14 -3.98
C ILE A 106 13.52 -26.46 -5.13
N THR A 107 13.91 -26.73 -6.37
CA THR A 107 13.12 -26.43 -7.56
C THR A 107 11.99 -27.45 -7.61
N ALA A 108 10.81 -27.07 -7.10
CA ALA A 108 9.63 -27.91 -7.22
C ALA A 108 9.28 -28.05 -8.71
N GLN A 109 9.03 -29.28 -9.18
CA GLN A 109 8.42 -29.58 -10.49
C GLN A 109 6.92 -29.22 -10.50
N LEU A 110 6.56 -28.03 -10.02
CA LEU A 110 5.25 -27.44 -10.21
C LEU A 110 5.26 -26.70 -11.56
N PRO A 111 4.09 -26.45 -12.21
CA PRO A 111 4.07 -25.71 -13.48
C PRO A 111 4.85 -24.42 -13.26
N GLU A 112 5.86 -24.23 -14.11
CA GLU A 112 6.93 -23.23 -13.98
C GLU A 112 6.41 -21.97 -13.26
N CYS A 113 6.85 -21.75 -12.01
CA CYS A 113 6.70 -20.42 -11.43
C CYS A 113 7.44 -19.49 -12.37
N SER A 114 6.73 -18.57 -13.01
CA SER A 114 7.20 -17.73 -14.12
C SER A 114 8.41 -16.84 -13.76
N GLY A 115 8.81 -16.84 -12.49
CA GLY A 115 9.96 -16.15 -11.93
C GLY A 115 11.17 -17.01 -11.61
N ALA A 116 11.11 -18.33 -11.79
CA ALA A 116 12.28 -19.18 -11.63
C ALA A 116 13.22 -18.89 -12.80
N PHE A 117 14.29 -18.13 -12.51
CA PHE A 117 15.45 -17.96 -13.38
C PHE A 117 15.71 -19.23 -14.20
N GLY A 118 15.65 -19.11 -15.53
CA GLY A 118 15.78 -20.24 -16.45
C GLY A 118 16.99 -21.12 -16.11
N GLU A 119 16.80 -22.44 -16.11
CA GLU A 119 17.79 -23.52 -15.87
C GLU A 119 18.81 -23.32 -14.71
N GLY A 120 18.63 -22.31 -13.87
CA GLY A 120 19.59 -21.85 -12.87
C GLY A 120 19.22 -22.28 -11.45
N ALA A 121 20.22 -22.59 -10.64
CA ALA A 121 20.02 -22.86 -9.22
C ALA A 121 19.52 -21.59 -8.50
N SER A 122 18.37 -21.69 -7.84
CA SER A 122 17.84 -20.63 -6.98
C SER A 122 18.27 -20.86 -5.52
N TYR A 123 18.55 -19.78 -4.79
CA TYR A 123 19.14 -19.84 -3.45
C TYR A 123 18.15 -19.41 -2.37
N ARG A 124 18.31 -19.98 -1.18
CA ARG A 124 17.62 -19.59 0.05
C ARG A 124 18.63 -19.07 1.06
N LEU A 125 18.31 -17.94 1.69
CA LEU A 125 19.06 -17.35 2.80
C LEU A 125 18.53 -17.88 4.13
N VAL A 126 19.35 -18.64 4.84
CA VAL A 126 18.95 -19.38 6.05
C VAL A 126 19.31 -18.62 7.32
N SER A 127 20.47 -17.97 7.33
CA SER A 127 20.92 -17.12 8.43
C SER A 127 21.82 -16.02 7.92
N LEU A 128 21.92 -14.95 8.69
CA LEU A 128 22.82 -13.82 8.48
C LEU A 128 23.03 -13.11 9.81
N GLU A 129 24.04 -12.27 9.87
CA GLU A 129 24.28 -11.32 10.95
C GLU A 129 24.17 -9.90 10.38
N VAL A 130 23.31 -9.08 10.97
CA VAL A 130 23.13 -7.67 10.58
C VAL A 130 24.19 -6.84 11.28
N MET A 131 24.87 -5.96 10.55
CA MET A 131 25.86 -5.05 11.12
C MET A 131 25.22 -3.78 11.66
N ASP A 132 25.85 -3.20 12.67
CA ASP A 132 25.43 -1.92 13.23
C ASP A 132 25.72 -0.79 12.24
N GLU A 133 24.86 0.23 12.22
CA GLU A 133 24.92 1.34 11.25
C GLU A 133 26.19 2.18 11.38
N ASP A 134 26.79 2.20 12.57
CA ASP A 134 27.99 2.98 12.90
C ASP A 134 29.29 2.23 12.56
N GLU A 135 29.22 0.95 12.15
CA GLU A 135 30.41 0.21 11.73
C GLU A 135 30.79 0.60 10.29
N GLU A 136 32.00 1.11 10.09
CA GLU A 136 32.53 1.35 8.74
C GLU A 136 32.76 0.02 8.01
N VAL A 137 31.84 -0.32 7.11
CA VAL A 137 31.92 -1.51 6.27
C VAL A 137 32.40 -1.14 4.87
N GLY A 138 33.53 -1.73 4.47
CA GLY A 138 34.00 -1.82 3.08
C GLY A 138 33.72 -0.62 2.17
N VAL A 139 32.71 -0.77 1.31
CA VAL A 139 32.34 0.19 0.26
C VAL A 139 31.18 1.04 0.77
N ARG A 140 31.28 2.37 0.63
CA ARG A 140 30.18 3.25 1.04
C ARG A 140 28.99 3.03 0.13
N TRP A 141 27.79 3.02 0.73
CA TRP A 141 26.53 2.86 0.01
C TRP A 141 26.37 3.84 -1.17
N SER A 142 26.86 5.07 -1.02
CA SER A 142 26.80 6.14 -2.03
C SER A 142 27.71 5.93 -3.25
N ASP A 143 28.70 5.05 -3.15
CA ASP A 143 29.78 4.96 -4.14
C ASP A 143 29.43 3.98 -5.26
N VAL A 144 28.33 3.24 -5.12
CA VAL A 144 27.90 2.18 -6.04
C VAL A 144 26.50 2.47 -6.55
N ASP A 145 26.32 2.40 -7.87
CA ASP A 145 25.00 2.36 -8.49
C ASP A 145 24.46 0.93 -8.45
N TRP A 146 23.78 0.59 -7.36
CA TRP A 146 23.26 -0.76 -7.08
C TRP A 146 22.26 -1.27 -8.13
N ASP A 147 21.53 -0.37 -8.80
CA ASP A 147 20.51 -0.73 -9.79
C ASP A 147 21.14 -1.10 -11.14
N SER A 148 22.31 -0.53 -11.44
CA SER A 148 23.10 -0.86 -12.64
C SER A 148 23.84 -2.19 -12.55
N LEU A 149 23.97 -2.77 -11.35
CA LEU A 149 24.77 -3.98 -11.15
C LEU A 149 24.21 -5.19 -11.91
N PRO A 150 25.09 -6.02 -12.51
CA PRO A 150 24.68 -7.22 -13.22
C PRO A 150 24.11 -8.26 -12.27
N TRP A 151 23.08 -8.98 -12.73
CA TRP A 151 22.53 -10.13 -12.01
C TRP A 151 23.50 -11.31 -12.05
N PHE A 152 23.78 -11.88 -10.88
CA PHE A 152 24.58 -13.08 -10.73
C PHE A 152 23.94 -14.26 -11.48
N GLY A 153 24.73 -14.95 -12.31
CA GLY A 153 24.28 -16.11 -13.07
C GLY A 153 23.42 -15.81 -14.31
N SER A 154 23.17 -14.53 -14.63
CA SER A 154 22.38 -14.12 -15.79
C SER A 154 23.24 -13.57 -16.94
N SER A 155 22.85 -13.89 -18.18
CA SER A 155 23.37 -13.26 -19.40
C SER A 155 22.43 -12.23 -20.02
N LYS A 156 21.13 -12.22 -19.67
CA LYS A 156 20.11 -11.26 -20.13
C LYS A 156 18.96 -11.18 -19.13
N THR A 157 18.50 -9.98 -18.78
CA THR A 157 17.26 -9.82 -18.01
C THR A 157 16.57 -8.54 -18.49
N GLU A 158 15.60 -8.69 -19.39
CA GLU A 158 14.77 -7.58 -19.92
C GLU A 158 13.37 -7.53 -19.26
N GLY A 159 13.15 -8.27 -18.15
CA GLY A 159 11.85 -8.38 -17.49
C GLY A 159 11.86 -7.96 -16.02
N PRO A 160 10.70 -7.56 -15.46
CA PRO A 160 10.57 -7.18 -14.06
C PRO A 160 10.76 -8.36 -13.12
N LEU A 161 11.22 -8.09 -11.90
CA LEU A 161 11.33 -9.09 -10.84
C LEU A 161 9.95 -9.60 -10.43
N VAL A 162 9.89 -10.89 -10.10
CA VAL A 162 8.68 -11.57 -9.61
C VAL A 162 9.01 -12.51 -8.43
N PRO A 163 8.04 -12.82 -7.57
CA PRO A 163 8.24 -13.71 -6.42
C PRO A 163 8.84 -15.08 -6.76
N LEU A 164 9.86 -15.50 -6.01
CA LEU A 164 10.59 -16.75 -6.26
C LEU A 164 9.87 -18.02 -5.78
N ARG A 165 8.97 -17.90 -4.79
CA ARG A 165 8.30 -19.05 -4.12
C ARG A 165 6.79 -18.94 -4.02
N ALA A 166 6.17 -18.18 -4.92
CA ALA A 166 4.73 -18.17 -5.08
C ALA A 166 4.38 -17.91 -6.55
N SER A 167 3.27 -18.48 -7.02
CA SER A 167 2.65 -18.18 -8.30
C SER A 167 1.97 -16.80 -8.25
N ARG A 168 2.81 -15.76 -8.13
CA ARG A 168 2.45 -14.35 -8.09
C ARG A 168 3.30 -13.60 -9.12
N THR A 169 2.75 -12.54 -9.71
CA THR A 169 3.44 -11.70 -10.69
C THR A 169 3.77 -10.30 -10.16
N VAL A 170 3.46 -10.05 -8.89
CA VAL A 170 3.56 -8.75 -8.24
C VAL A 170 3.95 -8.94 -6.78
N PHE A 171 4.78 -8.02 -6.27
CA PHE A 171 5.08 -7.90 -4.85
C PHE A 171 4.04 -7.03 -4.13
N LEU A 172 4.00 -7.18 -2.82
CA LEU A 172 3.27 -6.31 -1.90
C LEU A 172 4.23 -5.26 -1.32
N PRO A 173 3.72 -4.07 -0.95
CA PRO A 173 4.46 -3.16 -0.08
C PRO A 173 4.86 -3.87 1.22
N LEU A 174 6.02 -3.53 1.75
CA LEU A 174 6.53 -4.11 3.01
C LEU A 174 5.59 -3.85 4.19
N TRP A 175 4.95 -2.67 4.22
CA TRP A 175 4.33 -2.14 5.44
C TRP A 175 2.81 -2.18 5.46
N ASN A 176 2.16 -2.31 4.30
CA ASN A 176 0.72 -2.34 4.14
C ASN A 176 0.28 -3.22 2.95
N ASN A 177 -1.02 -3.46 2.81
CA ASN A 177 -1.61 -4.27 1.72
C ASN A 177 -2.42 -3.44 0.71
N VAL A 178 -2.33 -2.12 0.80
CA VAL A 178 -3.20 -1.17 0.09
C VAL A 178 -2.43 -0.49 -1.04
N ASP A 179 -1.18 -0.13 -0.82
CA ASP A 179 -0.37 0.52 -1.83
C ASP A 179 0.11 -0.48 -2.88
N TYR A 180 0.49 0.03 -4.05
CA TYR A 180 1.22 -0.74 -5.04
C TYR A 180 2.73 -0.62 -4.79
N SER A 181 3.50 -1.58 -5.32
CA SER A 181 4.96 -1.62 -5.18
C SER A 181 5.62 -2.27 -6.40
N GLY A 182 6.77 -1.73 -6.80
CA GLY A 182 7.58 -2.23 -7.91
C GLY A 182 7.27 -1.58 -9.27
N GLU A 183 8.22 -1.70 -10.19
CA GLU A 183 8.22 -1.05 -11.51
C GLU A 183 7.13 -1.55 -12.46
N VAL A 184 6.54 -2.70 -12.17
CA VAL A 184 5.42 -3.28 -12.94
C VAL A 184 4.19 -2.38 -12.98
N TRP A 185 4.03 -1.53 -11.97
CA TRP A 185 2.97 -0.53 -11.91
C TRP A 185 3.41 0.71 -12.67
N MET A 186 3.21 0.75 -13.97
CA MET A 186 3.63 1.92 -14.77
C MET A 186 2.53 2.98 -14.83
N GLU A 187 2.94 4.25 -14.89
CA GLU A 187 2.10 5.33 -15.41
C GLU A 187 2.18 5.30 -16.94
N ALA A 188 1.07 5.60 -17.63
CA ALA A 188 0.94 5.46 -19.09
C ALA A 188 1.91 6.32 -19.92
N THR A 189 2.75 7.15 -19.29
CA THR A 189 3.65 8.08 -19.97
C THR A 189 4.87 7.42 -20.62
N ASP A 190 5.26 6.20 -20.24
CA ASP A 190 6.50 5.57 -20.74
C ASP A 190 6.29 4.32 -21.60
N LYS A 191 5.06 4.07 -22.06
CA LYS A 191 4.81 3.12 -23.14
C LYS A 191 4.01 3.78 -24.23
N GLU A 192 4.70 4.15 -25.31
CA GLU A 192 4.25 3.82 -26.66
C GLU A 192 3.29 2.64 -26.59
N THR A 193 2.05 2.87 -27.00
CA THR A 193 1.26 1.84 -27.68
C THR A 193 1.42 0.46 -27.03
N ALA A 194 0.60 0.17 -26.01
CA ALA A 194 0.27 -1.21 -25.68
C ALA A 194 0.03 -1.93 -27.02
N GLY A 195 0.98 -2.80 -27.38
CA GLY A 195 1.28 -3.13 -28.77
C GLY A 195 0.05 -3.54 -29.57
N GLN A 196 -0.04 -2.90 -30.74
CA GLN A 196 -0.80 -3.29 -31.92
C GLN A 196 -2.34 -3.26 -31.80
N GLU A 197 -2.93 -2.50 -32.73
CA GLU A 197 -4.37 -2.34 -33.04
C GLU A 197 -5.16 -1.30 -32.23
N ALA A 198 -4.82 -0.02 -32.41
CA ALA A 198 -5.80 1.04 -32.65
C ALA A 198 -5.09 2.32 -33.12
N GLU A 199 -4.65 2.34 -34.38
CA GLU A 199 -4.77 3.57 -35.18
C GLU A 199 -6.27 3.77 -35.44
N GLU A 200 -7.03 4.19 -34.42
CA GLU A 200 -8.30 4.89 -34.66
C GLU A 200 -7.89 6.37 -34.55
N GLU A 201 -7.85 7.07 -35.70
CA GLU A 201 -7.77 8.54 -35.74
C GLU A 201 -8.74 9.13 -34.70
N PRO A 202 -8.41 10.26 -34.04
CA PRO A 202 -9.34 10.90 -33.12
C PRO A 202 -10.57 11.39 -33.90
N GLU A 203 -11.59 10.55 -34.03
CA GLU A 203 -12.90 10.95 -34.54
C GLU A 203 -13.51 11.94 -33.55
N GLU A 204 -13.58 13.20 -33.94
CA GLU A 204 -14.33 14.21 -33.20
C GLU A 204 -15.80 13.80 -33.12
N GLY A 205 -16.38 13.88 -31.92
CA GLY A 205 -17.79 13.56 -31.70
C GLY A 205 -18.08 12.08 -31.43
N ARG A 206 -17.14 11.35 -30.81
CA ARG A 206 -17.34 9.95 -30.39
C ARG A 206 -18.59 9.82 -29.53
N CYS A 207 -19.43 8.84 -29.88
CA CYS A 207 -20.69 8.53 -29.20
C CYS A 207 -20.66 7.11 -28.61
N PRO A 208 -21.27 6.86 -27.44
CA PRO A 208 -21.35 5.50 -26.90
C PRO A 208 -22.27 4.64 -27.78
N ALA A 209 -21.93 3.36 -27.93
CA ALA A 209 -22.79 2.38 -28.58
C ALA A 209 -23.85 1.80 -27.61
N VAL A 210 -23.67 2.01 -26.31
CA VAL A 210 -24.61 1.61 -25.26
C VAL A 210 -24.48 2.52 -24.03
N THR A 211 -25.58 2.75 -23.33
CA THR A 211 -25.66 3.51 -22.07
C THR A 211 -25.79 2.60 -20.85
N ILE A 212 -25.54 3.14 -19.65
CA ILE A 212 -25.68 2.42 -18.39
C ILE A 212 -27.12 1.92 -18.20
N SER A 213 -28.13 2.75 -18.48
CA SER A 213 -29.53 2.35 -18.35
C SER A 213 -29.91 1.23 -19.32
N GLU A 214 -29.47 1.27 -20.58
CA GLU A 214 -29.69 0.18 -21.53
C GLU A 214 -29.03 -1.13 -21.09
N LEU A 215 -27.82 -1.06 -20.52
CA LEU A 215 -27.14 -2.24 -19.95
C LEU A 215 -27.92 -2.81 -18.77
N ARG A 216 -28.40 -1.95 -17.87
CA ARG A 216 -29.18 -2.34 -16.69
C ARG A 216 -30.49 -2.99 -17.10
N GLU A 217 -31.24 -2.36 -18.01
CA GLU A 217 -32.49 -2.89 -18.54
C GLU A 217 -32.27 -4.24 -19.25
N SER A 218 -31.26 -4.34 -20.11
CA SER A 218 -30.96 -5.59 -20.82
C SER A 218 -30.60 -6.74 -19.88
N TYR A 219 -29.86 -6.46 -18.81
CA TYR A 219 -29.44 -7.48 -17.84
C TYR A 219 -30.60 -7.93 -16.95
N LEU A 220 -31.36 -6.99 -16.39
CA LEU A 220 -32.43 -7.28 -15.43
C LEU A 220 -33.69 -7.87 -16.10
N TYR A 221 -34.06 -7.37 -17.28
CA TYR A 221 -35.27 -7.82 -17.99
C TYR A 221 -35.00 -8.95 -19.00
N GLY A 222 -33.75 -9.45 -19.07
CA GLY A 222 -33.41 -10.64 -19.85
C GLY A 222 -33.45 -10.44 -21.38
N CYS A 223 -33.35 -9.19 -21.86
CA CYS A 223 -33.24 -8.90 -23.29
C CYS A 223 -31.93 -9.49 -23.83
N ARG A 224 -32.05 -10.53 -24.65
CA ARG A 224 -31.02 -11.54 -24.94
C ARG A 224 -29.78 -11.07 -25.73
N GLY A 225 -29.72 -9.81 -26.16
CA GLY A 225 -28.71 -9.31 -27.11
C GLY A 225 -27.44 -8.72 -26.50
N ILE A 226 -27.53 -7.99 -25.38
CA ILE A 226 -26.43 -7.12 -24.90
C ILE A 226 -25.78 -7.68 -23.62
N ALA A 227 -26.54 -8.36 -22.76
CA ALA A 227 -26.12 -8.67 -21.40
C ALA A 227 -25.58 -10.11 -21.14
N ARG A 228 -25.73 -11.05 -22.08
CA ARG A 228 -25.19 -12.43 -21.92
C ARG A 228 -23.82 -12.57 -22.56
N GLY A 229 -22.78 -12.68 -21.72
CA GLY A 229 -21.41 -12.95 -22.15
C GLY A 229 -20.55 -11.69 -22.20
N ALA A 230 -19.66 -11.62 -23.19
CA ALA A 230 -18.75 -10.48 -23.38
C ALA A 230 -19.44 -9.37 -24.19
N VAL A 231 -19.67 -8.22 -23.57
CA VAL A 231 -20.23 -7.04 -24.22
C VAL A 231 -19.16 -6.39 -25.10
N GLN A 232 -19.43 -6.27 -26.40
CA GLN A 232 -18.52 -5.65 -27.37
C GLN A 232 -18.82 -4.17 -27.61
N HIS A 233 -20.04 -3.72 -27.28
CA HIS A 233 -20.48 -2.34 -27.43
C HIS A 233 -19.63 -1.40 -26.57
N GLU A 234 -19.31 -0.25 -27.15
CA GLU A 234 -18.58 0.81 -26.49
C GLU A 234 -19.47 1.53 -25.47
N LEU A 235 -18.99 1.57 -24.24
CA LEU A 235 -19.55 2.36 -23.15
C LEU A 235 -18.59 3.52 -22.86
N ILE A 236 -19.10 4.75 -22.87
CA ILE A 236 -18.34 5.96 -22.51
C ILE A 236 -18.87 6.49 -21.19
N VAL A 237 -18.01 6.54 -20.17
CA VAL A 237 -18.38 6.90 -18.79
C VAL A 237 -17.30 7.77 -18.15
N ARG A 238 -17.66 8.54 -17.13
CA ARG A 238 -16.70 9.31 -16.32
C ARG A 238 -16.51 8.68 -14.95
N ILE A 239 -15.27 8.61 -14.49
CA ILE A 239 -14.93 8.08 -13.17
C ILE A 239 -15.29 9.13 -12.11
N ILE A 240 -16.20 8.78 -11.20
CA ILE A 240 -16.67 9.65 -10.11
C ILE A 240 -15.98 9.31 -8.78
N LYS A 241 -15.79 8.02 -8.53
CA LYS A 241 -15.06 7.52 -7.36
C LYS A 241 -14.10 6.43 -7.78
N LYS A 242 -12.95 6.39 -7.12
CA LYS A 242 -11.92 5.36 -7.30
C LYS A 242 -11.59 4.79 -5.93
N SER A 243 -11.72 3.47 -5.77
CA SER A 243 -11.35 2.83 -4.52
C SER A 243 -9.83 2.76 -4.38
N HIS A 244 -9.34 2.61 -3.16
CA HIS A 244 -8.01 2.04 -2.93
C HIS A 244 -7.93 0.61 -3.53
N LEU A 245 -6.72 0.15 -3.87
CA LEU A 245 -6.44 -1.22 -4.30
C LEU A 245 -6.73 -2.19 -3.16
N MET A 246 -7.36 -3.31 -3.50
CA MET A 246 -7.71 -4.37 -2.56
C MET A 246 -6.97 -5.63 -2.95
N TYR A 247 -6.03 -6.04 -2.11
CA TYR A 247 -5.36 -7.33 -2.23
C TYR A 247 -6.26 -8.45 -1.70
N TYR A 248 -6.58 -9.45 -2.53
CA TYR A 248 -7.40 -10.60 -2.14
C TYR A 248 -6.65 -11.93 -2.20
N GLY A 249 -5.31 -11.90 -2.29
CA GLY A 249 -4.49 -13.10 -2.34
C GLY A 249 -4.73 -13.97 -1.12
N ARG A 250 -4.92 -15.28 -1.36
CA ARG A 250 -5.11 -16.27 -0.30
C ARG A 250 -3.99 -17.29 -0.32
N THR A 251 -3.63 -17.75 0.87
CA THR A 251 -2.59 -18.77 1.06
C THR A 251 -2.98 -20.14 0.53
N ASN A 252 -4.27 -20.39 0.34
CA ASN A 252 -4.82 -21.65 -0.17
C ASN A 252 -5.27 -21.59 -1.64
N ARG A 253 -4.97 -20.50 -2.37
CA ARG A 253 -5.38 -20.34 -3.78
C ARG A 253 -4.29 -19.68 -4.60
N ASN A 254 -4.03 -20.27 -5.76
CA ASN A 254 -3.15 -19.69 -6.77
C ASN A 254 -3.91 -18.62 -7.56
N CYS A 255 -3.31 -17.44 -7.66
CA CYS A 255 -3.82 -16.31 -8.42
C CYS A 255 -2.64 -15.38 -8.67
N GLU A 256 -2.22 -15.27 -9.92
CA GLU A 256 -0.98 -14.56 -10.30
C GLU A 256 -0.97 -13.10 -9.82
N CYS A 257 -2.07 -12.39 -10.01
CA CYS A 257 -2.17 -10.98 -9.63
C CYS A 257 -3.46 -10.76 -8.83
N PRO A 258 -3.49 -11.01 -7.51
CA PRO A 258 -4.74 -11.01 -6.76
C PRO A 258 -5.09 -9.61 -6.24
N TYR A 259 -5.25 -8.67 -7.18
CA TYR A 259 -5.69 -7.29 -6.91
C TYR A 259 -7.04 -7.03 -7.56
N LYS A 260 -7.89 -6.27 -6.87
CA LYS A 260 -9.07 -5.64 -7.46
C LYS A 260 -9.13 -4.16 -7.09
N ALA A 261 -9.79 -3.38 -7.92
CA ALA A 261 -10.18 -2.01 -7.63
C ALA A 261 -11.61 -1.77 -8.14
N VAL A 262 -12.33 -0.87 -7.50
CA VAL A 262 -13.70 -0.50 -7.84
C VAL A 262 -13.74 0.96 -8.22
N LEU A 263 -14.31 1.24 -9.38
CA LEU A 263 -14.61 2.58 -9.85
C LEU A 263 -16.13 2.76 -9.80
N GLU A 264 -16.62 3.83 -9.18
CA GLU A 264 -17.98 4.29 -9.44
C GLU A 264 -17.91 5.23 -10.63
N VAL A 265 -18.64 4.90 -11.69
CA VAL A 265 -18.65 5.65 -12.95
C VAL A 265 -20.08 6.07 -13.28
N ASN A 266 -20.22 7.12 -14.08
CA ASN A 266 -21.53 7.54 -14.58
C ASN A 266 -21.52 7.88 -16.08
N ASP A 267 -22.71 7.88 -16.65
CA ASP A 267 -23.05 8.57 -17.89
C ASP A 267 -24.26 9.48 -17.60
N ARG A 268 -24.95 9.94 -18.64
CA ARG A 268 -26.16 10.78 -18.48
C ARG A 268 -27.38 9.99 -18.01
N THR A 269 -27.34 8.67 -18.12
CA THR A 269 -28.47 7.77 -17.86
C THR A 269 -28.43 7.17 -16.46
N GLY A 270 -27.25 7.06 -15.84
CA GLY A 270 -27.12 6.65 -14.44
C GLY A 270 -25.67 6.45 -13.99
N ASN A 271 -25.50 5.80 -12.85
CA ASN A 271 -24.21 5.36 -12.31
C ASN A 271 -24.13 3.82 -12.28
N VAL A 272 -22.90 3.29 -12.26
CA VAL A 272 -22.63 1.86 -12.12
C VAL A 272 -21.24 1.64 -11.53
N TRP A 273 -21.02 0.47 -10.91
CA TRP A 273 -19.70 0.06 -10.45
C TRP A 273 -18.95 -0.71 -11.54
N VAL A 274 -17.73 -0.26 -11.84
CA VAL A 274 -16.77 -0.95 -12.69
C VAL A 274 -15.71 -1.59 -11.80
N VAL A 275 -15.54 -2.90 -11.87
CA VAL A 275 -14.56 -3.65 -11.08
C VAL A 275 -13.41 -4.08 -11.98
N LEU A 276 -12.23 -3.54 -11.72
CA LEU A 276 -10.97 -3.95 -12.34
C LEU A 276 -10.45 -5.19 -11.64
N TRP A 277 -10.12 -6.23 -12.42
CA TRP A 277 -9.67 -7.51 -11.88
C TRP A 277 -8.24 -7.86 -12.31
N ASN A 278 -7.49 -8.41 -11.36
CA ASN A 278 -6.16 -8.96 -11.55
C ASN A 278 -5.18 -7.99 -12.22
N SER A 279 -4.49 -8.44 -13.28
CA SER A 279 -3.50 -7.65 -14.01
C SER A 279 -4.05 -6.39 -14.66
N VAL A 280 -5.38 -6.27 -14.84
CA VAL A 280 -6.00 -4.99 -15.25
C VAL A 280 -5.70 -3.90 -14.23
N CYS A 281 -5.65 -4.23 -12.93
CA CYS A 281 -5.26 -3.26 -11.90
C CYS A 281 -3.83 -2.78 -12.12
N VAL A 282 -2.89 -3.68 -12.39
CA VAL A 282 -1.48 -3.33 -12.62
C VAL A 282 -1.33 -2.42 -13.83
N SER A 283 -2.05 -2.71 -14.91
CA SER A 283 -1.97 -1.95 -16.16
C SER A 283 -2.68 -0.60 -16.13
N TRP A 284 -3.76 -0.45 -15.35
CA TRP A 284 -4.64 0.73 -15.46
C TRP A 284 -4.80 1.52 -14.16
N TYR A 285 -4.52 0.96 -12.99
CA TYR A 285 -4.85 1.64 -11.74
C TYR A 285 -4.13 2.97 -11.59
N ARG A 286 -2.84 3.06 -11.93
CA ARG A 286 -2.09 4.34 -11.87
C ARG A 286 -2.57 5.35 -12.92
N CYS A 287 -2.99 4.86 -14.08
CA CYS A 287 -3.40 5.67 -15.22
C CYS A 287 -4.78 6.32 -15.06
N LEU A 288 -5.67 5.68 -14.28
CA LEU A 288 -7.06 6.13 -14.11
C LEU A 288 -7.23 7.02 -12.88
N LYS A 289 -7.86 8.18 -13.05
CA LYS A 289 -8.13 9.16 -11.98
C LYS A 289 -9.61 9.54 -11.94
N PRO A 290 -10.18 9.90 -10.78
CA PRO A 290 -11.50 10.53 -10.75
C PRO A 290 -11.53 11.79 -11.61
N GLY A 291 -12.55 11.92 -12.44
CA GLY A 291 -12.70 12.96 -13.46
C GLY A 291 -12.42 12.49 -14.89
N ASP A 292 -11.61 11.43 -15.05
CA ASP A 292 -11.28 10.90 -16.37
C ASP A 292 -12.53 10.33 -17.05
N ILE A 293 -12.63 10.57 -18.35
CA ILE A 293 -13.60 9.91 -19.23
C ILE A 293 -12.92 8.69 -19.81
N ILE A 294 -13.56 7.53 -19.71
CA ILE A 294 -13.04 6.28 -20.25
C ILE A 294 -14.02 5.67 -21.25
N SER A 295 -13.46 5.06 -22.30
CA SER A 295 -14.18 4.13 -23.16
C SER A 295 -13.87 2.69 -22.72
N LEU A 296 -14.92 1.89 -22.59
CA LEU A 296 -14.87 0.47 -22.25
C LEU A 296 -15.47 -0.36 -23.37
N ARG A 297 -14.71 -1.37 -23.84
CA ARG A 297 -15.18 -2.43 -24.74
C ARG A 297 -14.76 -3.79 -24.18
N ARG A 298 -15.43 -4.87 -24.59
CA ARG A 298 -15.08 -6.25 -24.19
C ARG A 298 -15.16 -6.46 -22.66
N TYR A 299 -16.24 -6.03 -22.02
CA TYR A 299 -16.47 -6.23 -20.58
C TYR A 299 -17.59 -7.25 -20.31
N ARG A 300 -17.82 -7.61 -19.04
CA ARG A 300 -18.97 -8.45 -18.63
C ARG A 300 -19.87 -7.68 -17.69
N VAL A 301 -21.18 -7.83 -17.83
CA VAL A 301 -22.16 -7.34 -16.84
C VAL A 301 -22.50 -8.49 -15.88
N LYS A 302 -22.54 -8.21 -14.59
CA LYS A 302 -22.89 -9.15 -13.52
C LYS A 302 -23.88 -8.50 -12.56
N GLN A 303 -24.54 -9.30 -11.74
CA GLN A 303 -25.31 -8.80 -10.61
C GLN A 303 -24.34 -8.22 -9.58
N HIS A 304 -24.66 -7.05 -9.04
CA HIS A 304 -23.86 -6.43 -8.01
C HIS A 304 -24.11 -7.13 -6.66
N TYR A 305 -23.10 -7.84 -6.17
CA TYR A 305 -23.24 -8.68 -4.97
C TYR A 305 -23.38 -7.90 -3.66
N GLN A 306 -23.04 -6.61 -3.64
CA GLN A 306 -23.00 -5.79 -2.42
C GLN A 306 -24.16 -4.78 -2.31
N ALA A 307 -25.06 -4.69 -3.30
CA ALA A 307 -26.25 -3.85 -3.19
C ALA A 307 -27.41 -4.61 -2.55
N GLU A 308 -28.17 -3.90 -1.72
CA GLU A 308 -29.48 -4.35 -1.22
C GLU A 308 -30.53 -4.41 -2.35
N LEU A 309 -30.28 -3.68 -3.44
CA LEU A 309 -31.10 -3.64 -4.66
C LEU A 309 -30.53 -4.56 -5.74
N ASN A 310 -31.41 -5.12 -6.58
CA ASN A 310 -31.03 -5.82 -7.81
C ASN A 310 -30.41 -4.82 -8.82
N ASP A 311 -29.14 -4.47 -8.63
CA ASP A 311 -28.37 -3.63 -9.54
C ASP A 311 -27.25 -4.43 -10.23
N ILE A 312 -26.62 -3.81 -11.22
CA ILE A 312 -25.56 -4.41 -12.03
C ILE A 312 -24.17 -3.89 -11.65
N GLU A 313 -23.15 -4.69 -11.94
CA GLU A 313 -21.75 -4.29 -11.94
C GLU A 313 -21.08 -4.68 -13.26
N ILE A 314 -20.12 -3.87 -13.70
CA ILE A 314 -19.30 -4.10 -14.89
C ILE A 314 -17.98 -4.71 -14.46
N SER A 315 -17.73 -5.95 -14.86
CA SER A 315 -16.51 -6.70 -14.57
C SER A 315 -15.53 -6.59 -15.73
N VAL A 316 -14.40 -5.95 -15.47
CA VAL A 316 -13.31 -5.73 -16.42
C VAL A 316 -12.18 -6.71 -16.13
N ASN A 317 -11.89 -7.60 -17.08
CA ASN A 317 -10.98 -8.72 -16.90
C ASN A 317 -9.85 -8.66 -17.94
N SER A 318 -8.70 -9.25 -17.60
CA SER A 318 -7.57 -9.35 -18.54
C SER A 318 -7.75 -10.45 -19.57
N ARG A 319 -8.64 -11.42 -19.31
CA ARG A 319 -8.96 -12.54 -20.19
C ARG A 319 -10.44 -12.90 -20.07
N ASN A 320 -10.99 -13.46 -21.14
CA ASN A 320 -12.34 -14.03 -21.20
C ASN A 320 -13.48 -13.10 -20.73
N PRO A 321 -13.74 -11.97 -21.39
CA PRO A 321 -12.96 -11.36 -22.47
C PRO A 321 -11.79 -10.51 -21.92
N ALA A 322 -10.78 -10.29 -22.76
CA ALA A 322 -9.77 -9.28 -22.48
C ALA A 322 -10.37 -7.89 -22.77
N ALA A 323 -10.64 -7.13 -21.72
CA ALA A 323 -11.26 -5.81 -21.82
C ALA A 323 -10.32 -4.80 -22.49
N ARG A 324 -10.91 -3.89 -23.28
CA ARG A 324 -10.22 -2.73 -23.84
C ARG A 324 -10.68 -1.49 -23.09
N ILE A 325 -9.72 -0.76 -22.54
CA ILE A 325 -9.92 0.52 -21.85
C ILE A 325 -9.13 1.57 -22.64
N SER A 326 -9.69 2.77 -22.78
CA SER A 326 -8.95 3.95 -23.24
C SER A 326 -9.42 5.17 -22.45
N VAL A 327 -8.51 6.11 -22.18
CA VAL A 327 -8.82 7.40 -21.56
C VAL A 327 -9.08 8.40 -22.68
N LEU A 328 -10.24 9.05 -22.66
CA LEU A 328 -10.69 10.00 -23.67
C LEU A 328 -10.55 11.43 -23.18
N GLN A 329 -10.25 12.34 -24.10
CA GLN A 329 -10.33 13.78 -23.82
C GLN A 329 -11.78 14.25 -23.92
N GLU A 330 -12.16 15.22 -23.10
CA GLU A 330 -13.50 15.79 -23.08
C GLU A 330 -13.94 16.34 -24.45
N SER A 331 -13.02 16.93 -25.21
CA SER A 331 -13.25 17.45 -26.57
C SER A 331 -13.58 16.37 -27.60
N THR A 332 -13.16 15.13 -27.40
CA THR A 332 -13.39 14.04 -28.36
C THR A 332 -14.78 13.41 -28.25
N VAL A 333 -15.49 13.66 -27.14
CA VAL A 333 -16.80 13.08 -26.88
C VAL A 333 -17.89 14.05 -27.31
N SER A 334 -18.91 13.54 -28.00
CA SER A 334 -20.05 14.36 -28.42
C SER A 334 -20.69 15.08 -27.21
N PRO A 335 -21.01 16.40 -27.32
CA PRO A 335 -21.64 17.15 -26.24
C PRO A 335 -22.97 16.56 -25.75
N ASP A 336 -23.69 15.80 -26.57
CA ASP A 336 -24.95 15.15 -26.21
C ASP A 336 -24.76 13.90 -25.34
N TYR A 337 -23.55 13.34 -25.34
CA TYR A 337 -23.21 12.13 -24.59
C TYR A 337 -22.14 12.36 -23.54
N LEU A 338 -21.68 13.60 -23.37
CA LEU A 338 -20.66 13.94 -22.40
C LEU A 338 -21.11 13.57 -20.97
N PRO A 339 -20.40 12.65 -20.28
CA PRO A 339 -20.78 12.24 -18.94
C PRO A 339 -20.60 13.37 -17.90
N PRO A 340 -21.50 13.48 -16.90
CA PRO A 340 -21.46 14.55 -15.89
C PRO A 340 -20.16 14.57 -15.07
N ALA A 341 -19.67 15.77 -14.74
CA ALA A 341 -18.46 15.94 -13.93
C ALA A 341 -18.65 15.47 -12.46
N PRO A 342 -17.58 15.08 -11.74
CA PRO A 342 -17.66 14.73 -10.33
C PRO A 342 -18.11 15.90 -9.45
N THR A 343 -18.93 15.59 -8.46
CA THR A 343 -19.35 16.53 -7.42
C THR A 343 -18.46 16.41 -6.19
N TYR A 344 -18.30 17.53 -5.50
CA TYR A 344 -17.53 17.65 -4.27
C TYR A 344 -18.38 18.35 -3.19
N SER A 345 -18.26 17.89 -1.96
CA SER A 345 -18.97 18.38 -0.78
C SER A 345 -17.94 18.91 0.21
N PHE A 346 -17.38 20.09 -0.05
CA PHE A 346 -16.37 20.70 0.82
C PHE A 346 -16.99 21.24 2.11
N TYR A 347 -16.39 20.89 3.25
CA TYR A 347 -16.70 21.43 4.57
C TYR A 347 -15.46 22.15 5.12
N ASN A 348 -15.68 23.32 5.70
CA ASN A 348 -14.66 24.02 6.47
C ASN A 348 -14.66 23.58 7.96
N SER A 349 -13.61 23.94 8.69
CA SER A 349 -13.40 23.55 10.09
C SER A 349 -14.54 23.97 11.02
N LYS A 350 -15.22 25.09 10.72
CA LYS A 350 -16.41 25.53 11.46
C LYS A 350 -17.64 24.66 11.15
N GLU A 351 -17.90 24.35 9.88
CA GLU A 351 -19.02 23.50 9.45
C GLU A 351 -18.87 22.05 9.96
N LEU A 352 -17.63 21.58 10.10
CA LEU A 352 -17.34 20.26 10.67
C LEU A 352 -17.75 20.13 12.14
N LEU A 353 -17.85 21.23 12.90
CA LEU A 353 -18.26 21.20 14.31
C LEU A 353 -19.67 20.66 14.51
N ASP A 354 -20.56 20.93 13.55
CA ASP A 354 -21.98 20.54 13.58
C ASP A 354 -22.28 19.30 12.71
N CYS A 355 -21.28 18.80 11.98
CA CYS A 355 -21.45 17.68 11.06
C CYS A 355 -21.72 16.35 11.80
N PRO A 356 -22.74 15.56 11.45
CA PRO A 356 -23.09 14.36 12.20
C PRO A 356 -22.02 13.26 12.09
N ASN A 357 -21.96 12.38 13.10
CA ASN A 357 -21.07 11.22 13.07
C ASN A 357 -21.37 10.34 11.85
N GLY A 358 -20.31 9.95 11.14
CA GLY A 358 -20.39 9.12 9.95
C GLY A 358 -20.72 9.86 8.65
N ALA A 359 -20.94 11.17 8.68
CA ALA A 359 -21.10 11.97 7.47
C ALA A 359 -19.85 11.93 6.58
N GLU A 360 -20.06 11.94 5.27
CA GLU A 360 -18.98 12.06 4.28
C GLU A 360 -18.76 13.53 3.90
N CYS A 361 -17.51 13.95 3.82
CA CYS A 361 -17.11 15.32 3.49
C CYS A 361 -15.80 15.36 2.70
N ASP A 362 -15.60 16.43 1.95
CA ASP A 362 -14.32 16.83 1.38
C ASP A 362 -13.74 17.98 2.20
N VAL A 363 -12.42 18.02 2.36
CA VAL A 363 -11.75 19.10 3.07
C VAL A 363 -10.56 19.61 2.27
N ILE A 364 -10.28 20.90 2.42
CA ILE A 364 -9.06 21.54 1.96
C ILE A 364 -8.44 22.27 3.15
N GLY A 365 -7.13 22.19 3.29
CA GLY A 365 -6.44 22.93 4.33
C GLY A 365 -4.94 23.02 4.10
N LEU A 366 -4.32 23.95 4.80
CA LEU A 366 -2.88 24.05 4.93
C LEU A 366 -2.43 23.01 5.95
N LEU A 367 -1.54 22.10 5.55
CA LEU A 367 -1.03 21.06 6.42
C LEU A 367 -0.06 21.67 7.45
N MET A 368 -0.43 21.68 8.72
CA MET A 368 0.39 22.26 9.80
C MET A 368 1.17 21.21 10.58
N PHE A 369 0.66 19.98 10.62
CA PHE A 369 1.35 18.87 11.25
C PHE A 369 1.20 17.60 10.42
N SER A 370 2.32 16.93 10.18
CA SER A 370 2.37 15.60 9.56
C SER A 370 3.06 14.62 10.51
N GLY A 371 2.27 13.69 11.04
CA GLY A 371 2.76 12.64 11.92
C GLY A 371 3.60 11.61 11.17
N ARG A 372 4.46 10.91 11.91
CA ARG A 372 5.14 9.72 11.38
C ARG A 372 4.12 8.65 10.95
N PRO A 373 4.43 7.81 9.94
CA PRO A 373 3.58 6.65 9.66
C PRO A 373 3.58 5.70 10.86
N GLU A 374 2.40 5.22 11.21
CA GLU A 374 2.12 4.28 12.29
C GLU A 374 1.27 3.14 11.72
N ARG A 375 1.29 1.98 12.37
CA ARG A 375 0.49 0.83 11.98
C ARG A 375 -0.40 0.37 13.11
N ILE A 376 -1.55 -0.18 12.80
CA ILE A 376 -2.45 -0.78 13.78
C ILE A 376 -3.05 -2.06 13.19
N ARG A 377 -3.32 -3.06 14.03
CA ARG A 377 -4.02 -4.27 13.59
C ARG A 377 -5.47 -3.95 13.24
N SER A 378 -5.97 -4.51 12.15
CA SER A 378 -7.38 -4.43 11.81
C SER A 378 -8.22 -4.99 12.95
N LYS A 379 -9.35 -4.33 13.23
CA LYS A 379 -10.33 -4.78 14.22
C LYS A 379 -11.27 -5.84 13.66
N ASP A 380 -11.17 -6.16 12.36
CA ASP A 380 -11.91 -7.27 11.77
C ASP A 380 -11.49 -8.56 12.46
N GLY A 381 -12.45 -9.47 12.71
CA GLY A 381 -12.36 -10.59 13.67
C GLY A 381 -11.22 -11.61 13.52
N ARG A 382 -10.24 -11.37 12.64
CA ARG A 382 -8.98 -12.12 12.56
C ARG A 382 -7.74 -11.34 13.07
N GLY A 383 -7.75 -10.01 13.13
CA GLY A 383 -6.64 -9.21 13.71
C GLY A 383 -5.25 -9.37 13.07
N VAL A 384 -5.16 -10.04 11.91
CA VAL A 384 -3.87 -10.38 11.28
C VAL A 384 -3.29 -9.22 10.47
N GLU A 385 -4.15 -8.42 9.85
CA GLU A 385 -3.74 -7.37 8.92
C GLU A 385 -3.28 -6.10 9.65
N LEU A 386 -2.13 -5.55 9.24
CA LEU A 386 -1.62 -4.27 9.72
C LEU A 386 -2.01 -3.16 8.73
N LEU A 387 -2.74 -2.18 9.24
CA LEU A 387 -3.17 -0.99 8.51
C LEU A 387 -2.23 0.17 8.83
N GLU A 388 -1.60 0.73 7.80
CA GLU A 388 -0.73 1.90 7.93
C GLU A 388 -1.55 3.19 7.87
N TYR A 389 -1.21 4.14 8.74
CA TYR A 389 -1.85 5.45 8.83
C TYR A 389 -0.88 6.51 9.35
N ARG A 390 -1.27 7.78 9.22
CA ARG A 390 -0.64 8.92 9.90
C ARG A 390 -1.66 9.95 10.30
N TRP A 391 -1.31 10.77 11.28
CA TRP A 391 -2.12 11.90 11.70
C TRP A 391 -1.73 13.17 10.93
N LEU A 392 -2.73 13.89 10.46
CA LEU A 392 -2.57 15.22 9.87
C LEU A 392 -3.37 16.24 10.68
N ARG A 393 -2.83 17.45 10.78
CA ARG A 393 -3.53 18.64 11.29
C ARG A 393 -3.61 19.65 10.15
N LEU A 394 -4.83 19.99 9.73
CA LEU A 394 -5.05 20.99 8.69
C LEU A 394 -5.67 22.26 9.28
N GLU A 395 -5.32 23.41 8.72
CA GLU A 395 -5.91 24.71 9.02
C GLU A 395 -6.53 25.32 7.76
N ASP A 396 -7.69 25.96 7.91
CA ASP A 396 -8.40 26.59 6.79
C ASP A 396 -8.88 28.03 7.07
N GLY A 397 -8.56 28.56 8.26
CA GLY A 397 -8.87 29.92 8.67
C GLY A 397 -10.29 30.20 9.12
N THR A 398 -11.17 29.19 9.18
CA THR A 398 -12.58 29.40 9.53
C THR A 398 -12.92 29.15 11.00
N SER A 399 -12.00 28.49 11.73
CA SER A 399 -12.08 28.19 13.17
C SER A 399 -10.66 28.08 13.76
N GLU A 400 -10.55 28.30 15.07
CA GLU A 400 -9.33 28.02 15.85
C GLU A 400 -9.11 26.50 16.05
N GLN A 401 -10.15 25.69 15.88
CA GLN A 401 -10.03 24.23 15.97
C GLN A 401 -9.50 23.67 14.64
N PRO A 402 -8.35 22.98 14.65
CA PRO A 402 -7.81 22.41 13.44
C PRO A 402 -8.62 21.19 12.97
N VAL A 403 -8.56 20.91 11.67
CA VAL A 403 -9.15 19.69 11.11
C VAL A 403 -8.17 18.54 11.32
N MET A 404 -8.56 17.63 12.21
CA MET A 404 -7.78 16.42 12.51
C MET A 404 -8.12 15.30 11.53
N VAL A 405 -7.12 14.77 10.81
CA VAL A 405 -7.30 13.66 9.87
C VAL A 405 -6.44 12.46 10.27
N LYS A 406 -7.07 11.32 10.54
CA LYS A 406 -6.40 10.03 10.63
C LYS A 406 -6.37 9.40 9.25
N LEU A 407 -5.31 9.66 8.51
CA LEU A 407 -5.20 9.26 7.12
C LEU A 407 -4.55 7.87 7.02
N PHE A 408 -5.31 6.86 6.59
CA PHE A 408 -4.79 5.54 6.22
C PHE A 408 -4.22 5.55 4.79
N SER A 409 -3.42 4.54 4.41
CA SER A 409 -2.97 4.35 3.02
C SER A 409 -4.15 4.42 2.04
N THR A 410 -3.94 5.09 0.89
CA THR A 410 -4.98 5.33 -0.13
C THR A 410 -4.60 4.80 -1.52
N SER A 411 -3.57 3.93 -1.62
CA SER A 411 -3.00 3.52 -2.91
C SER A 411 -2.43 4.69 -3.71
N GLN A 412 -1.84 5.64 -3.00
CA GLN A 412 -1.17 6.83 -3.54
C GLN A 412 0.19 7.03 -2.82
N PRO A 413 1.09 6.03 -2.81
CA PRO A 413 2.29 6.04 -1.98
C PRO A 413 3.16 7.30 -2.18
N GLU A 414 3.29 7.79 -3.41
CA GLU A 414 4.04 9.00 -3.76
C GLU A 414 3.40 10.26 -3.15
N THR A 415 2.06 10.29 -3.08
CA THR A 415 1.35 11.39 -2.40
C THR A 415 1.60 11.35 -0.91
N HIS A 416 1.50 10.17 -0.29
CA HIS A 416 1.71 9.99 1.14
C HIS A 416 3.13 10.35 1.57
N LEU A 417 4.13 10.08 0.72
CA LEU A 417 5.52 10.47 0.93
C LEU A 417 5.74 11.99 0.86
N ARG A 418 4.87 12.74 0.17
CA ARG A 418 4.97 14.20 0.01
C ARG A 418 4.02 15.01 0.91
N LEU A 419 3.43 14.40 1.92
CA LEU A 419 2.65 15.10 2.93
C LEU A 419 3.56 15.82 3.94
N TYR A 420 4.13 16.93 3.50
CA TYR A 420 4.96 17.81 4.33
C TYR A 420 4.14 19.02 4.81
N PRO A 421 4.39 19.54 6.02
CA PRO A 421 3.76 20.78 6.44
C PRO A 421 3.96 21.91 5.43
N LEU A 422 3.08 22.89 5.50
CA LEU A 422 2.95 24.02 4.57
C LEU A 422 2.45 23.64 3.18
N SER A 423 2.18 22.36 2.94
CA SER A 423 1.54 21.92 1.72
C SER A 423 0.04 22.15 1.78
N VAL A 424 -0.57 22.59 0.68
CA VAL A 424 -2.04 22.59 0.57
C VAL A 424 -2.46 21.16 0.29
N VAL A 425 -3.34 20.64 1.14
CA VAL A 425 -3.85 19.27 1.05
C VAL A 425 -5.35 19.31 0.85
N VAL A 426 -5.82 18.54 -0.12
CA VAL A 426 -7.23 18.23 -0.33
C VAL A 426 -7.42 16.75 -0.05
N CYS A 427 -8.33 16.42 0.86
CA CYS A 427 -8.76 15.06 1.09
C CYS A 427 -10.24 14.95 0.74
N THR A 428 -10.58 14.07 -0.18
CA THR A 428 -11.97 13.87 -0.59
C THR A 428 -12.57 12.66 0.10
N ARG A 429 -13.90 12.67 0.27
CA ARG A 429 -14.73 11.57 0.76
C ARG A 429 -14.19 10.99 2.07
N LEU A 430 -13.84 11.87 3.00
CA LEU A 430 -13.52 11.49 4.37
C LEU A 430 -14.80 11.28 5.15
N LYS A 431 -14.74 10.44 6.17
CA LYS A 431 -15.81 10.16 7.11
C LYS A 431 -15.54 10.85 8.44
N VAL A 432 -16.53 11.56 8.97
CA VAL A 432 -16.47 12.15 10.31
C VAL A 432 -16.61 11.05 11.38
N VAL A 433 -15.71 11.04 12.36
CA VAL A 433 -15.79 10.18 13.54
C VAL A 433 -15.83 11.05 14.79
N ARG A 434 -16.91 10.92 15.57
CA ARG A 434 -17.07 11.60 16.85
C ARG A 434 -16.87 10.61 18.00
N SER A 435 -16.18 11.05 19.06
CA SER A 435 -16.15 10.32 20.32
C SER A 435 -17.36 10.73 21.15
N SER A 436 -18.19 9.75 21.56
CA SER A 436 -19.40 9.97 22.35
C SER A 436 -19.17 10.22 23.84
N ASP A 437 -17.97 9.91 24.35
CA ASP A 437 -17.76 9.62 25.77
C ASP A 437 -16.79 10.56 26.50
N GLN A 438 -16.18 11.51 25.80
CA GLN A 438 -15.36 12.55 26.41
C GLN A 438 -16.18 13.84 26.46
N GLY A 439 -16.24 14.54 27.60
CA GLY A 439 -16.96 15.82 27.78
C GLY A 439 -16.48 16.98 26.90
N HIS A 440 -15.61 16.69 25.92
CA HIS A 440 -15.14 17.57 24.86
C HIS A 440 -15.66 17.03 23.52
N ASN A 441 -16.18 17.91 22.66
CA ASN A 441 -16.66 17.58 21.31
C ASN A 441 -15.47 17.20 20.38
N CYS A 442 -14.74 16.14 20.71
CA CYS A 442 -13.59 15.65 19.97
C CYS A 442 -14.06 14.82 18.78
N PHE A 443 -13.67 15.25 17.59
CA PHE A 443 -13.91 14.52 16.34
C PHE A 443 -12.62 14.48 15.50
N TYR A 444 -12.56 13.53 14.58
CA TYR A 444 -11.55 13.50 13.53
C TYR A 444 -12.16 12.96 12.25
N LEU A 445 -11.47 13.16 11.16
CA LEU A 445 -11.81 12.61 9.86
C LEU A 445 -10.96 11.36 9.58
N THR A 446 -11.54 10.36 8.94
CA THR A 446 -10.84 9.15 8.52
C THR A 446 -11.27 8.76 7.11
N ASN A 447 -10.48 7.93 6.45
CA ASN A 447 -10.73 7.52 5.08
C ASN A 447 -12.05 6.73 4.94
N THR A 448 -12.69 6.88 3.79
CA THR A 448 -13.60 5.88 3.22
C THR A 448 -12.85 5.03 2.19
N THR A 449 -13.52 4.02 1.62
CA THR A 449 -12.98 3.22 0.52
C THR A 449 -12.53 4.08 -0.68
N TYR A 450 -13.18 5.23 -0.88
CA TYR A 450 -13.02 6.10 -2.05
C TYR A 450 -12.27 7.40 -1.76
N THR A 451 -11.63 7.52 -0.59
CA THR A 451 -10.85 8.70 -0.25
C THR A 451 -9.70 8.88 -1.26
N GLN A 452 -9.55 10.11 -1.74
CA GLN A 452 -8.39 10.52 -2.55
C GLN A 452 -7.70 11.70 -1.88
N VAL A 453 -6.38 11.74 -2.02
CA VAL A 453 -5.55 12.80 -1.44
C VAL A 453 -4.85 13.55 -2.56
N TYR A 454 -4.90 14.87 -2.52
CA TYR A 454 -4.18 15.74 -3.44
C TYR A 454 -3.34 16.71 -2.63
N CYS A 455 -2.09 16.91 -3.04
CA CYS A 455 -1.13 17.74 -2.32
C CYS A 455 -0.38 18.61 -3.32
N THR A 456 0.03 19.80 -2.88
CA THR A 456 0.96 20.66 -3.65
C THR A 456 2.28 19.95 -3.94
N GLY A 457 2.92 20.32 -5.06
CA GLY A 457 4.19 19.72 -5.48
C GLY A 457 4.06 18.44 -6.31
N LEU A 458 2.84 17.99 -6.64
CA LEU A 458 2.58 16.82 -7.50
C LEU A 458 1.77 17.16 -8.77
N GLY A 459 1.53 18.44 -9.05
CA GLY A 459 0.70 18.85 -10.21
C GLY A 459 -0.79 18.52 -10.09
N HIS A 460 -1.23 17.87 -9.02
CA HIS A 460 -2.62 17.43 -8.87
C HIS A 460 -3.63 18.58 -8.94
N HIS A 461 -3.35 19.71 -8.29
CA HIS A 461 -4.34 20.79 -8.17
C HIS A 461 -4.58 21.59 -9.46
N SER A 462 -3.69 21.53 -10.45
CA SER A 462 -3.89 22.24 -11.73
C SER A 462 -4.95 21.57 -12.61
N GLU A 463 -5.12 20.26 -12.48
CA GLU A 463 -6.02 19.45 -13.31
C GLU A 463 -7.43 19.32 -12.71
N MET A 464 -7.60 19.69 -11.44
CA MET A 464 -8.80 19.36 -10.68
C MET A 464 -9.90 20.42 -10.76
N SER A 465 -11.12 19.97 -11.08
CA SER A 465 -12.29 20.85 -11.27
C SER A 465 -12.75 21.55 -9.99
N TYR A 466 -12.48 20.97 -8.81
CA TYR A 466 -12.86 21.56 -7.52
C TYR A 466 -12.22 22.95 -7.27
N ARG A 467 -11.13 23.30 -7.96
CA ARG A 467 -10.46 24.60 -7.81
C ARG A 467 -11.37 25.80 -8.10
N ARG A 468 -12.44 25.58 -8.88
CA ARG A 468 -13.43 26.62 -9.22
C ARG A 468 -14.51 26.79 -8.17
N LEU A 469 -14.63 25.87 -7.20
CA LEU A 469 -15.67 25.89 -6.18
C LEU A 469 -15.44 27.01 -5.16
N ARG A 470 -16.54 27.58 -4.67
CA ARG A 470 -16.52 28.69 -3.71
C ARG A 470 -15.73 28.37 -2.42
N PRO A 471 -15.93 27.21 -1.74
CA PRO A 471 -15.18 26.90 -0.52
C PRO A 471 -13.66 26.87 -0.75
N VAL A 472 -13.23 26.29 -1.88
CA VAL A 472 -11.81 26.23 -2.26
C VAL A 472 -11.25 27.63 -2.54
N ARG A 473 -12.00 28.49 -3.25
CA ARG A 473 -11.58 29.87 -3.51
C ARG A 473 -11.46 30.69 -2.22
N GLN A 474 -12.37 30.49 -1.27
CA GLN A 474 -12.33 31.15 0.05
C GLN A 474 -11.08 30.72 0.84
N PHE A 475 -10.79 29.42 0.90
CA PHE A 475 -9.56 28.91 1.50
C PHE A 475 -8.32 29.52 0.84
N LEU A 476 -8.25 29.55 -0.50
CA LEU A 476 -7.10 30.12 -1.22
C LEU A 476 -6.94 31.63 -0.98
N GLN A 477 -8.03 32.36 -0.75
CA GLN A 477 -7.99 33.77 -0.37
C GLN A 477 -7.44 33.95 1.04
N TRP A 478 -7.90 33.13 2.00
CA TRP A 478 -7.36 33.11 3.37
C TRP A 478 -5.88 32.76 3.39
N LEU A 479 -5.46 31.75 2.62
CA LEU A 479 -4.06 31.33 2.55
C LEU A 479 -3.14 32.47 2.10
N ARG A 480 -3.59 33.28 1.12
CA ARG A 480 -2.84 34.46 0.65
C ARG A 480 -2.75 35.60 1.66
N SER A 481 -3.59 35.60 2.69
CA SER A 481 -3.55 36.60 3.75
C SER A 481 -2.72 36.17 4.95
N GLN A 482 -2.12 34.97 4.93
CA GLN A 482 -1.27 34.50 6.02
C GLN A 482 0.15 35.07 5.86
N ASP A 483 0.82 35.25 6.99
CA ASP A 483 2.25 35.55 7.04
C ASP A 483 3.05 34.24 7.01
N ASP A 484 3.97 34.12 6.05
CA ASP A 484 4.74 32.89 5.84
C ASP A 484 5.63 32.55 7.06
N GLU A 485 6.20 33.56 7.73
CA GLU A 485 7.09 33.38 8.88
C GLU A 485 6.31 32.87 10.11
N GLU A 486 5.15 33.46 10.39
CA GLU A 486 4.26 33.01 11.47
C GLU A 486 3.77 31.57 11.25
N VAL A 487 3.41 31.22 10.02
CA VAL A 487 2.95 29.87 9.66
C VAL A 487 4.10 28.86 9.79
N LEU A 488 5.29 29.21 9.32
CA LEU A 488 6.51 28.38 9.46
C LEU A 488 6.82 28.09 10.93
N ASN A 489 6.75 29.11 11.79
CA ASN A 489 7.10 29.00 13.20
C ASN A 489 6.19 28.04 14.00
N ARG A 490 4.97 27.78 13.53
CA ARG A 490 4.01 26.88 14.20
C ARG A 490 3.83 25.52 13.52
N ALA A 491 4.44 25.31 12.34
CA ALA A 491 4.38 24.04 11.62
C ALA A 491 5.28 22.98 12.28
N LEU A 492 4.82 21.73 12.33
CA LEU A 492 5.50 20.65 13.06
C LEU A 492 5.59 19.36 12.22
N ILE A 493 6.71 18.64 12.32
CA ILE A 493 6.94 17.34 11.66
C ILE A 493 7.31 16.30 12.69
N GLY A 494 6.70 15.11 12.59
CA GLY A 494 7.11 13.95 13.38
C GLY A 494 6.54 13.95 14.79
N GLY A 495 7.34 13.53 15.78
CA GLY A 495 6.88 13.38 17.17
C GLY A 495 5.88 12.25 17.40
N PHE A 496 5.44 12.11 18.65
CA PHE A 496 4.42 11.16 19.06
C PHE A 496 3.08 11.89 19.21
N PHE A 497 2.23 11.74 18.21
CA PHE A 497 0.90 12.34 18.23
C PHE A 497 -0.11 11.39 18.90
N ILE A 498 -0.97 11.95 19.75
CA ILE A 498 -2.02 11.19 20.44
C ILE A 498 -3.33 11.94 20.25
N TYR A 499 -4.26 11.31 19.52
CA TYR A 499 -5.62 11.80 19.34
C TYR A 499 -6.59 10.63 19.16
N PRO A 500 -7.80 10.68 19.73
CA PRO A 500 -8.22 11.63 20.76
C PRO A 500 -7.32 11.55 22.01
N PRO A 501 -7.33 12.56 22.90
CA PRO A 501 -6.55 12.54 24.13
C PRO A 501 -6.84 11.27 24.94
N PRO A 502 -5.82 10.73 25.64
CA PRO A 502 -6.01 9.56 26.49
C PRO A 502 -7.01 9.88 27.60
N PRO A 503 -7.74 8.88 28.11
CA PRO A 503 -8.65 9.09 29.23
C PRO A 503 -7.89 9.61 30.45
N VAL A 504 -8.50 10.57 31.13
CA VAL A 504 -7.89 11.29 32.27
C VAL A 504 -8.03 10.52 33.60
N SER A 505 -8.75 9.41 33.62
CA SER A 505 -8.91 8.54 34.79
C SER A 505 -9.03 7.07 34.39
N LEU A 506 -8.71 6.17 35.33
CA LEU A 506 -8.90 4.73 35.18
C LEU A 506 -10.39 4.40 34.98
N GLU A 507 -11.29 5.13 35.63
CA GLU A 507 -12.74 4.95 35.48
C GLU A 507 -13.21 5.24 34.04
N THR A 508 -12.78 6.37 33.47
CA THR A 508 -13.06 6.73 32.07
C THR A 508 -12.47 5.68 31.12
N TYR A 509 -11.24 5.23 31.36
CA TYR A 509 -10.62 4.16 30.57
C TYR A 509 -11.40 2.85 30.64
N MET A 510 -11.79 2.41 31.85
CA MET A 510 -12.50 1.14 32.04
C MET A 510 -13.93 1.17 31.48
N LYS A 511 -14.58 2.34 31.43
CA LYS A 511 -15.89 2.50 30.79
C LYS A 511 -15.84 2.13 29.30
N ASP A 512 -14.78 2.56 28.60
CA ASP A 512 -14.56 2.32 27.17
C ASP A 512 -14.11 0.88 26.86
N LYS A 513 -13.69 0.13 27.88
CA LYS A 513 -13.10 -1.21 27.77
C LYS A 513 -13.98 -2.35 28.27
N ARG A 514 -15.28 -2.09 28.50
CA ARG A 514 -16.24 -3.14 28.92
C ARG A 514 -16.26 -4.28 27.88
N GLY A 515 -15.72 -5.44 28.25
CA GLY A 515 -15.67 -6.65 27.42
C GLY A 515 -14.31 -6.95 26.76
N GLU A 516 -13.30 -6.09 26.93
CA GLU A 516 -11.92 -6.38 26.48
C GLU A 516 -11.08 -7.06 27.58
N LEU A 517 -9.99 -7.73 27.17
CA LEU A 517 -9.14 -8.57 28.03
C LEU A 517 -8.71 -7.86 29.33
N GLY A 518 -8.69 -8.62 30.43
CA GLY A 518 -8.34 -8.13 31.78
C GLY A 518 -6.88 -7.69 31.94
N PHE A 519 -6.51 -7.36 33.18
CA PHE A 519 -5.14 -6.95 33.53
C PHE A 519 -4.09 -7.92 33.00
N LEU A 520 -3.07 -7.39 32.32
CA LEU A 520 -1.91 -8.16 31.87
C LEU A 520 -0.89 -8.28 33.01
N GLN A 521 -0.40 -9.49 33.26
CA GLN A 521 0.77 -9.70 34.11
C GLN A 521 2.04 -9.22 33.39
N GLY A 522 3.13 -8.95 34.11
CA GLY A 522 4.38 -8.45 33.52
C GLY A 522 4.97 -9.36 32.43
N ALA A 523 4.91 -10.67 32.60
CA ALA A 523 5.35 -11.63 31.59
C ALA A 523 4.49 -11.56 30.31
N GLU A 524 3.20 -11.26 30.45
CA GLU A 524 2.28 -11.10 29.33
C GLU A 524 2.53 -9.77 28.62
N LEU A 525 2.78 -8.69 29.37
CA LEU A 525 3.20 -7.41 28.80
C LEU A 525 4.49 -7.54 27.98
N LYS A 526 5.50 -8.25 28.51
CA LYS A 526 6.74 -8.54 27.77
C LYS A 526 6.43 -9.26 26.45
N ARG A 527 5.59 -10.30 26.49
CA ARG A 527 5.18 -11.07 25.31
C ARG A 527 4.43 -10.21 24.30
N GLU A 528 3.55 -9.31 24.74
CA GLU A 528 2.82 -8.40 23.85
C GLU A 528 3.76 -7.39 23.19
N VAL A 529 4.71 -6.80 23.94
CA VAL A 529 5.73 -5.90 23.40
C VAL A 529 6.63 -6.63 22.39
N GLU A 530 7.04 -7.86 22.69
CA GLU A 530 7.82 -8.70 21.76
C GLU A 530 7.03 -9.13 20.52
N ARG A 531 5.70 -9.05 20.51
CA ARG A 531 4.92 -9.37 19.32
C ARG A 531 4.85 -8.23 18.32
N LEU A 532 5.08 -6.99 18.77
CA LEU A 532 4.96 -5.79 17.95
C LEU A 532 5.90 -5.84 16.74
N CYS A 533 5.35 -5.42 15.61
CA CYS A 533 6.11 -5.20 14.39
C CYS A 533 6.51 -3.71 14.26
N TYR A 534 7.37 -3.40 13.31
CA TYR A 534 7.86 -2.04 13.06
C TYR A 534 6.69 -1.05 12.94
N ARG A 535 6.77 0.09 13.64
CA ARG A 535 5.73 1.14 13.69
C ARG A 535 4.35 0.68 14.16
N GLU A 536 4.18 -0.55 14.64
CA GLU A 536 2.92 -1.01 15.22
C GLU A 536 2.65 -0.23 16.51
N ARG A 537 1.50 0.44 16.56
CA ARG A 537 1.03 1.16 17.72
C ARG A 537 0.15 0.24 18.55
N HIS A 538 0.58 0.03 19.78
CA HIS A 538 -0.23 -0.58 20.83
C HIS A 538 -0.27 0.36 22.05
N THR A 539 -1.42 0.44 22.71
CA THR A 539 -1.61 1.31 23.88
C THR A 539 -1.87 0.45 25.09
N PHE A 540 -1.03 0.59 26.11
CA PHE A 540 -1.19 -0.08 27.40
C PHE A 540 -1.49 0.96 28.47
N CYS A 541 -2.38 0.63 29.41
CA CYS A 541 -2.57 1.40 30.64
C CYS A 541 -1.96 0.62 31.80
N ILE A 542 -1.05 1.27 32.53
CA ILE A 542 -0.30 0.65 33.62
C ILE A 542 -0.82 1.21 34.93
N GLN A 543 -1.30 0.33 35.80
CA GLN A 543 -1.55 0.64 37.20
C GLN A 543 -0.34 0.18 38.01
N ALA A 544 0.29 1.10 38.73
CA ALA A 544 1.46 0.80 39.56
C ALA A 544 1.40 1.56 40.89
N THR A 545 1.94 0.96 41.94
CA THR A 545 2.15 1.60 43.24
C THR A 545 3.61 2.05 43.32
N ILE A 546 3.84 3.34 43.56
CA ILE A 546 5.20 3.86 43.79
C ILE A 546 5.63 3.38 45.18
N THR A 547 6.59 2.46 45.24
CA THR A 547 7.09 1.88 46.50
C THR A 547 8.32 2.59 47.04
N MET A 548 9.15 3.17 46.17
CA MET A 548 10.35 3.91 46.54
C MET A 548 10.69 4.96 45.46
N VAL A 549 11.18 6.12 45.88
CA VAL A 549 11.75 7.13 44.97
C VAL A 549 13.22 7.27 45.31
N THR A 550 14.10 7.09 44.32
CA THR A 550 15.55 7.29 44.47
C THR A 550 16.01 8.43 43.59
N TYR A 551 16.95 9.21 44.11
CA TYR A 551 17.57 10.31 43.38
C TYR A 551 18.95 9.86 42.90
N SER A 552 19.18 9.91 41.59
CA SER A 552 20.50 9.73 40.99
C SER A 552 20.85 10.92 40.11
N ARG A 553 22.14 11.27 40.08
CA ARG A 553 22.65 12.32 39.20
C ARG A 553 22.63 11.78 37.77
N ARG A 554 22.08 12.55 36.83
CA ARG A 554 21.97 12.16 35.41
C ARG A 554 23.35 11.73 34.88
N GLY A 555 23.53 10.43 34.61
CA GLY A 555 24.79 9.84 34.16
C GLY A 555 25.38 8.76 35.09
N GLU A 556 24.93 8.68 36.35
CA GLU A 556 25.28 7.59 37.27
C GLU A 556 24.17 6.53 37.25
N VAL A 557 24.28 5.54 36.37
CA VAL A 557 23.39 4.37 36.41
C VAL A 557 23.91 3.45 37.52
N THR A 558 23.32 3.54 38.72
CA THR A 558 23.50 2.49 39.73
C THR A 558 22.84 1.21 39.21
N ALA A 559 23.61 0.11 39.17
CA ALA A 559 23.25 -1.21 38.65
C ALA A 559 22.07 -1.91 39.35
N SER A 560 21.32 -1.22 40.22
CA SER A 560 20.30 -1.80 41.10
C SER A 560 18.85 -1.64 40.62
N ALA A 561 18.57 -0.94 39.52
CA ALA A 561 17.21 -0.83 39.01
C ALA A 561 16.86 -1.98 38.05
N GLN A 562 16.97 -3.24 38.50
CA GLN A 562 16.16 -4.30 37.92
C GLN A 562 14.72 -4.09 38.40
N LEU A 563 13.81 -3.78 37.48
CA LEU A 563 12.38 -3.93 37.69
C LEU A 563 12.11 -5.41 38.01
N SER A 564 12.15 -5.77 39.29
CA SER A 564 11.59 -7.02 39.76
C SER A 564 10.07 -6.88 39.68
N VAL A 565 9.51 -7.35 38.58
CA VAL A 565 8.07 -7.56 38.49
C VAL A 565 7.73 -8.75 39.36
N MET A 566 7.08 -8.51 40.50
CA MET A 566 6.31 -9.54 41.21
C MET A 566 4.96 -9.72 40.55
#